data_AF-A0A0D2I9U5-F1
#
_entry.id   AF-A0A0D2I9U5-F1
#
_cell.length_a   1.000
_cell.length_b   1.000
_cell.length_c   1.000
_cell.angle_alpha   90.00
_cell.angle_beta   90.00
_cell.angle_gamma   90.00
#
_symmetry.space_group_name_H-M   'P 1'
#
loop_
_entity.id
_entity.type
_entity.pdbx_description
1 polymer ?
#
loop_
_entity_poly.entity_id
_entity_poly.type
_entity_poly.pdbx_seq_one_letter_code
_entity_poly.pdbx_strand_id
1 'polypeptide(L)' 'MGGGGKVPYPKHVWSPAGGWYAQPHNWRANTLVMGVVIAACAGLAWRVSAEREFRNKMPEKDVFFPSR' A
#
# COMPACT_ATOMS: atom_id res chain seq x y z
N MET A 1 -23.39 -6.10 -6.65
CA MET A 1 -22.88 -6.87 -5.50
C MET A 1 -23.88 -6.76 -4.36
N GLY A 2 -24.71 -7.78 -4.14
CA GLY A 2 -25.69 -7.80 -3.06
C GLY A 2 -25.04 -8.37 -1.81
N GLY A 3 -24.79 -7.54 -0.79
CA GLY A 3 -24.45 -8.04 0.53
C GLY A 3 -25.69 -8.76 1.07
N GLY A 4 -25.58 -10.07 1.31
CA GLY A 4 -26.63 -10.81 2.02
C GLY A 4 -27.00 -10.16 3.35
N GLY A 5 -28.12 -10.57 3.94
CA GLY A 5 -28.61 -9.99 5.20
C GLY A 5 -27.53 -9.93 6.29
N LYS A 6 -27.42 -8.78 6.98
CA LYS A 6 -26.48 -8.60 8.08
C LYS A 6 -26.98 -9.35 9.31
N VAL A 7 -26.17 -10.28 9.83
CA VAL A 7 -26.44 -10.95 11.12
C VAL A 7 -26.22 -9.95 12.27
N PRO A 8 -26.99 -9.98 13.37
CA PRO A 8 -26.72 -9.16 14.55
C PRO A 8 -25.31 -9.38 15.11
N TYR A 9 -24.67 -8.30 15.55
CA TYR A 9 -23.31 -8.30 16.10
C TYR A 9 -23.18 -7.26 17.22
N PRO A 10 -22.27 -7.45 18.19
CA PRO A 10 -22.06 -6.51 19.28
C PRO A 10 -21.45 -5.20 18.78
N LYS A 11 -22.09 -4.06 19.09
CA LYS A 11 -21.66 -2.73 18.62
C LYS A 11 -20.52 -2.12 19.43
N HIS A 12 -20.30 -2.60 20.64
CA HIS A 12 -19.31 -2.08 21.58
C HIS A 12 -17.93 -2.74 21.44
N VAL A 13 -17.81 -3.80 20.62
CA VAL A 13 -16.54 -4.49 20.38
C VAL A 13 -15.74 -3.72 19.34
N TRP A 14 -14.47 -3.46 19.64
CA TRP A 14 -13.54 -2.78 18.75
C TRP A 14 -12.35 -3.69 18.42
N SER A 15 -11.88 -3.61 17.17
CA SER A 15 -10.63 -4.24 16.72
C SER A 15 -9.93 -3.29 15.75
N PRO A 16 -8.58 -3.31 15.71
CA PRO A 16 -7.80 -2.47 14.80
C PRO A 16 -8.08 -2.73 13.32
N ALA A 17 -8.47 -3.97 12.97
CA ALA A 17 -8.83 -4.33 11.59
C ALA A 17 -10.29 -3.94 11.22
N GLY A 18 -11.05 -3.39 12.17
CA GLY A 18 -12.47 -3.11 12.03
C GLY A 18 -13.35 -4.11 12.80
N GLY A 19 -14.44 -4.53 12.18
CA GLY A 19 -15.41 -5.44 12.78
C GLY A 19 -16.39 -5.96 11.74
N TRP A 20 -17.57 -6.38 12.18
CA TRP A 20 -18.60 -6.91 11.28
C TRP A 20 -19.12 -5.85 10.31
N TYR A 21 -18.93 -6.10 9.02
CA TYR A 21 -19.44 -5.26 7.91
C TYR A 21 -19.03 -3.79 8.02
N ALA A 22 -17.77 -3.52 8.39
CA ALA A 22 -17.27 -2.16 8.53
C ALA A 22 -17.35 -1.38 7.20
N GLN A 23 -18.19 -0.34 7.17
CA GLN A 23 -18.34 0.60 6.06
C GLN A 23 -18.38 2.03 6.64
N PRO A 24 -17.23 2.56 7.07
CA PRO A 24 -17.17 3.92 7.58
C PRO A 24 -17.47 4.92 6.46
N HIS A 25 -18.15 6.02 6.81
CA HIS A 25 -18.58 7.04 5.84
C HIS A 25 -17.39 7.70 5.12
N ASN A 26 -16.22 7.75 5.75
CA ASN A 26 -15.00 8.40 5.27
C ASN A 26 -13.99 7.45 4.62
N TRP A 27 -14.39 6.23 4.24
CA TRP A 27 -13.47 5.21 3.71
C TRP A 27 -12.57 5.75 2.57
N ARG A 28 -13.13 6.55 1.65
CA ARG A 28 -12.39 7.12 0.51
C ARG A 28 -11.23 8.01 0.94
N ALA A 29 -11.50 8.92 1.87
CA ALA A 29 -10.48 9.84 2.37
C ALA A 29 -9.39 9.08 3.13
N ASN A 30 -9.76 8.13 3.98
CA ASN A 30 -8.80 7.31 4.72
C ASN A 30 -7.92 6.47 3.78
N THR A 31 -8.50 5.86 2.75
CA THR A 31 -7.74 5.13 1.73
C THR A 31 -6.79 6.05 0.96
N LEU A 32 -7.23 7.25 0.59
CA LEU A 32 -6.38 8.24 -0.08
C LEU A 32 -5.19 8.62 0.79
N VAL A 33 -5.42 8.94 2.07
CA VAL A 33 -4.36 9.28 3.03
C VAL A 33 -3.35 8.14 3.16
N MET A 34 -3.81 6.91 3.36
CA MET A 34 -2.92 5.75 3.45
C MET A 34 -2.15 5.50 2.16
N GLY A 35 -2.79 5.68 1.00
CA GLY A 35 -2.13 5.58 -0.30
C GLY A 35 -1.01 6.60 -0.46
N VAL A 36 -1.23 7.86 -0.06
CA VAL A 36 -0.20 8.91 -0.08
C VAL A 36 0.97 8.57 0.84
N VAL A 37 0.69 8.09 2.06
CA VAL A 37 1.74 7.68 3.00
C VAL A 37 2.60 6.55 2.43
N ILE A 38 1.97 5.52 1.86
CA ILE A 38 2.69 4.39 1.24
C ILE A 38 3.56 4.89 0.07
N ALA A 39 2.99 5.72 -0.81
CA ALA A 39 3.72 6.28 -1.95
C ALA A 39 4.91 7.14 -1.51
N ALA A 40 4.76 7.94 -0.46
CA ALA A 40 5.84 8.75 0.11
C ALA A 40 6.96 7.86 0.67
N CYS A 41 6.61 6.84 1.46
CA CYS A 41 7.59 5.89 2.00
C CYS A 41 8.36 5.17 0.87
N ALA A 42 7.65 4.69 -0.15
CA ALA A 42 8.28 4.04 -1.31
C ALA A 42 9.19 5.00 -2.07
N GLY A 43 8.74 6.23 -2.33
CA GLY A 43 9.53 7.26 -3.01
C GLY A 43 10.81 7.62 -2.26
N LEU A 44 10.73 7.79 -0.93
CA LEU A 44 11.91 8.05 -0.09
C LEU A 44 12.86 6.85 -0.07
N ALA A 45 12.33 5.63 0.04
CA ALA A 45 13.14 4.41 0.01
C ALA A 45 13.88 4.26 -1.33
N TRP A 46 13.21 4.50 -2.46
CA TRP A 46 13.84 4.49 -3.78
C TRP A 46 14.88 5.58 -3.94
N ARG A 47 14.62 6.79 -3.45
CA ARG A 47 15.59 7.88 -3.48
C ARG A 47 16.86 7.49 -2.72
N VAL A 48 16.72 7.03 -1.47
CA VAL A 48 17.86 6.59 -0.66
C VAL A 48 18.58 5.42 -1.32
N SER A 49 17.84 4.47 -1.90
CA SER A 49 18.42 3.36 -2.64
C SER A 49 19.27 3.85 -3.81
N ALA A 50 18.77 4.79 -4.61
CA ALA A 50 19.47 5.35 -5.76
C ALA A 50 20.70 6.16 -5.35
N GLU A 51 20.62 6.96 -4.28
CA GLU A 51 21.75 7.75 -3.76
C GLU A 51 22.86 6.85 -3.20
N ARG A 52 22.51 5.68 -2.65
CA ARG A 52 23.45 4.69 -2.14
C ARG A 52 23.86 3.65 -3.17
N GLU A 53 23.28 3.71 -4.38
CA GLU A 53 23.54 2.71 -5.39
C GLU A 53 24.96 2.87 -5.93
N PHE A 54 25.81 1.90 -5.61
CA PHE A 54 27.13 1.77 -6.21
C PHE A 54 27.10 0.64 -7.24
N ARG A 55 27.55 0.94 -8.47
CA ARG A 55 27.67 -0.03 -9.56
C ARG A 55 29.10 -0.11 -10.03
N ASN A 56 29.70 -1.30 -9.93
CA ASN A 56 31.03 -1.58 -10.51
C ASN A 56 31.04 -1.43 -12.04
N LYS A 57 29.90 -1.70 -12.68
CA LYS A 57 29.70 -1.54 -14.12
C LYS A 57 28.28 -1.00 -14.37
N MET A 58 28.17 0.08 -15.11
CA MET A 58 26.85 0.60 -15.53
C MET A 58 26.29 -0.23 -16.70
N PRO A 59 24.96 -0.31 -16.86
CA PRO A 59 24.36 -0.95 -18.02
C PRO A 59 24.76 -0.24 -19.31
N GLU A 60 25.22 -1.01 -20.29
CA GLU A 60 25.56 -0.53 -21.64
C GLU A 60 24.29 -0.44 -22.50
N LYS A 61 24.19 0.61 -23.34
CA LYS A 61 22.96 0.97 -24.06
C LYS A 61 22.38 -0.14 -24.96
N ASP A 62 23.23 -1.02 -25.47
CA ASP A 62 22.84 -2.03 -26.48
C ASP A 62 22.97 -3.47 -25.98
N VAL A 63 23.08 -3.65 -24.66
CA VAL A 63 23.25 -4.98 -24.06
C VAL A 63 22.01 -5.32 -23.23
N PHE A 64 21.29 -6.36 -23.66
CA PHE A 64 20.18 -6.91 -22.90
C PHE A 64 20.72 -7.71 -21.70
N PHE A 65 20.36 -7.29 -20.49
CA PHE A 65 20.65 -8.04 -19.27
C PHE A 65 19.38 -8.81 -18.86
N PRO A 66 19.30 -10.13 -19.11
CA PRO A 66 18.16 -10.91 -18.65
C PRO A 66 18.10 -10.85 -17.12
N SER A 67 16.94 -10.48 -16.57
CA SER A 67 16.66 -10.69 -15.16
C SER A 67 16.65 -12.20 -14.89
N ARG A 68 17.37 -12.62 -13.85
CA ARG A 68 17.42 -14.02 -13.39
C ARG A 68 16.04 -14.56 -13.07
#